data_AF-X0RQ94-F1
#
_entry.id   AF-X0RQ94-F1
#
_cell.length_a   1.000
_cell.length_b   1.000
_cell.length_c   1.000
_cell.angle_alpha   90.00
_cell.angle_beta   90.00
_cell.angle_gamma   90.00
#
_symmetry.space_group_name_H-M   'P 1'
#
loop_
_entity.id
_entity.type
_entity.pdbx_description
1 polymer ?
#
loop_
_entity_poly.entity_id
_entity_poly.type
_entity_poly.pdbx_seq_one_letter_code
_entity_poly.pdbx_strand_id
1 'polypeptide(L)'
;EVTGEVMLGLGLRCARCHDHKYDPIPQRDYYRLQSFFAAMVPHDNILRTRKSFQRAKSDWNRATHQLRAELDKIETLHQVTKRRAQSWRFPPYIQTLYNKPQDQWSSLEKQYAYLTNPQIDKNADDKKSDDQTIQRLKELKQKLKEFDSLHPKPPHSVPGVTDVGAAAPTTFVAGRGSAPVEPGFLSILDPTTAKISAVSGKAESTGRRAALARWITRADNPLTSRVISNRIWQQYFLRGIVATPNDFGRQGSAPSHPELLDWLANRLVQDGWSLKRLHRLIVSSAVYQQTSLRAMIEADTENMLLWRMRMKRLQSEQIRDAMLAVSGELDWRMGGASVAGEIPRRSVY
;
A
#
# COMPACT_ATOMS: atom_id res chain seq x y z
N GLU A 1 11.23 5.88 2.09
CA GLU A 1 11.85 5.26 3.27
C GLU A 1 11.32 3.85 3.49
N VAL A 2 10.07 3.67 3.94
CA VAL A 2 9.48 2.34 4.20
C VAL A 2 9.65 1.35 3.03
N THR A 3 9.41 1.78 1.79
CA THR A 3 9.63 0.91 0.61
C THR A 3 11.08 0.45 0.48
N GLY A 4 12.06 1.32 0.76
CA GLY A 4 13.48 0.99 0.72
C GLY A 4 13.86 -0.01 1.80
N GLU A 5 13.43 0.22 3.04
CA GLU A 5 13.76 -0.65 4.18
C GLU A 5 13.07 -2.03 4.09
N VAL A 6 11.79 -2.05 3.71
CA VAL A 6 10.98 -3.27 3.71
C VAL A 6 11.27 -4.13 2.48
N MET A 7 11.39 -3.52 1.30
CA MET A 7 11.52 -4.26 0.04
C MET A 7 12.96 -4.38 -0.45
N LEU A 8 13.85 -3.46 -0.08
CA LEU A 8 15.25 -3.45 -0.53
C LEU A 8 16.24 -3.60 0.63
N GLY A 9 15.79 -3.53 1.89
CA GLY A 9 16.70 -3.55 3.04
C GLY A 9 17.67 -2.38 3.02
N LEU A 10 17.27 -1.21 2.54
CA LEU A 10 18.13 -0.03 2.46
C LEU A 10 17.49 1.16 3.19
N GLY A 11 18.26 1.77 4.10
CA GLY A 11 17.92 3.03 4.72
C GLY A 11 18.08 4.19 3.74
N LEU A 12 16.99 4.90 3.42
CA LEU A 12 17.01 6.01 2.45
C LEU A 12 16.83 7.40 3.10
N ARG A 13 16.80 7.47 4.44
CA ARG A 13 16.45 8.71 5.15
C ARG A 13 17.48 9.83 4.92
N CYS A 14 18.78 9.53 4.99
CA CYS A 14 19.84 10.50 4.74
C CYS A 14 19.78 11.08 3.32
N ALA A 15 19.51 10.20 2.34
CA ALA A 15 19.39 10.53 0.92
C ALA A 15 18.26 11.54 0.60
N ARG A 16 17.40 11.88 1.57
CA ARG A 16 16.38 12.91 1.39
C ARG A 16 16.98 14.32 1.30
N CYS A 17 18.00 14.62 2.10
CA CYS A 17 18.52 15.98 2.24
C CYS A 17 19.90 16.18 1.60
N HIS A 18 20.71 15.13 1.53
CA HIS A 18 22.03 15.12 0.93
C HIS A 18 22.34 13.71 0.41
N ASP A 19 23.44 13.50 -0.31
CA ASP A 19 23.85 12.15 -0.73
C ASP A 19 24.03 11.25 0.50
N HIS A 20 23.59 9.99 0.40
CA HIS A 20 23.61 9.09 1.54
C HIS A 20 25.02 8.97 2.14
N LYS A 21 25.12 9.02 3.48
CA LYS A 21 26.41 9.18 4.18
C LYS A 21 27.35 7.99 4.00
N TYR A 22 26.79 6.77 3.90
CA TYR A 22 27.57 5.53 3.91
C TYR A 22 27.45 4.79 2.59
N ASP A 23 26.23 4.45 2.18
CA ASP A 23 25.98 3.83 0.88
C ASP A 23 26.07 4.83 -0.29
N PRO A 24 26.49 4.41 -1.49
CA PRO A 24 26.60 5.29 -2.66
C PRO A 24 25.23 5.51 -3.30
N ILE A 25 24.34 6.18 -2.56
CA ILE A 25 22.99 6.51 -2.98
C ILE A 25 22.88 8.04 -3.06
N PRO A 26 22.93 8.63 -4.26
CA PRO A 26 22.76 10.07 -4.44
C PRO A 26 21.40 10.55 -3.95
N GLN A 27 21.31 11.81 -3.52
CA GLN A 27 20.05 12.45 -3.12
C GLN A 27 19.01 12.36 -4.26
N ARG A 28 19.49 12.49 -5.50
CA ARG A 28 18.65 12.38 -6.70
C ARG A 28 17.91 11.05 -6.78
N ASP A 29 18.52 9.94 -6.34
CA ASP A 29 17.90 8.62 -6.39
C ASP A 29 16.73 8.48 -5.41
N TYR A 30 16.82 9.14 -4.25
CA TYR A 30 15.70 9.23 -3.32
C TYR A 30 14.48 9.86 -4.00
N TYR A 31 14.66 10.98 -4.70
CA TYR A 31 13.56 11.68 -5.37
C TYR A 31 13.07 10.95 -6.63
N ARG A 32 13.97 10.29 -7.38
CA ARG A 32 13.59 9.38 -8.48
C ARG A 32 12.66 8.27 -7.97
N LEU A 33 13.00 7.64 -6.84
CA LEU A 33 12.17 6.60 -6.23
C LEU A 33 10.87 7.15 -5.63
N GLN A 34 10.92 8.32 -4.97
CA GLN A 34 9.74 8.96 -4.40
C GLN A 34 8.73 9.36 -5.48
N SER A 35 9.19 9.75 -6.67
CA SER A 35 8.31 10.21 -7.76
C SER A 35 7.34 9.13 -8.27
N PHE A 36 7.58 7.85 -7.98
CA PHE A 36 6.62 6.76 -8.23
C PHE A 36 5.31 6.92 -7.43
N PHE A 37 5.37 7.65 -6.32
CA PHE A 37 4.26 7.92 -5.42
C PHE A 37 3.72 9.35 -5.57
N ALA A 38 4.25 10.16 -6.49
CA ALA A 38 3.88 11.57 -6.60
C ALA A 38 2.37 11.81 -6.84
N ALA A 39 1.70 10.91 -7.56
CA ALA A 39 0.27 11.02 -7.86
C ALA A 39 -0.66 10.43 -6.79
N MET A 40 -0.10 9.94 -5.67
CA MET A 40 -0.83 9.16 -4.69
C MET A 40 -1.92 9.96 -3.98
N VAL A 41 -3.11 9.36 -3.83
CA VAL A 41 -4.19 9.83 -2.95
C VAL A 41 -4.85 8.64 -2.21
N PRO A 42 -5.08 8.74 -0.89
CA PRO A 42 -5.86 7.76 -0.15
C PRO A 42 -7.34 7.77 -0.54
N HIS A 43 -7.98 6.61 -0.46
CA HIS A 43 -9.41 6.42 -0.65
C HIS A 43 -9.94 5.41 0.36
N ASP A 44 -10.96 5.79 1.12
CA ASP A 44 -11.56 4.89 2.12
C ASP A 44 -12.48 3.84 1.51
N ASN A 45 -12.89 4.04 0.24
CA ASN A 45 -13.96 3.28 -0.39
C ASN A 45 -13.58 2.63 -1.72
N ILE A 46 -12.45 1.90 -1.77
CA ILE A 46 -12.12 1.11 -2.96
C ILE A 46 -13.03 -0.13 -3.00
N LEU A 47 -13.94 -0.15 -3.97
CA LEU A 47 -14.92 -1.23 -4.11
C LEU A 47 -14.30 -2.48 -4.75
N ARG A 48 -14.36 -3.61 -4.04
CA ARG A 48 -14.06 -4.92 -4.63
C ARG A 48 -15.31 -5.47 -5.31
N THR A 49 -15.48 -5.10 -6.58
CA THR A 49 -16.70 -5.45 -7.34
C THR A 49 -16.65 -6.88 -7.88
N ARG A 50 -17.77 -7.60 -7.77
CA ARG A 50 -18.02 -8.88 -8.45
C ARG A 50 -18.75 -8.62 -9.78
N LYS A 51 -18.65 -9.53 -10.76
CA LYS A 51 -19.35 -9.41 -12.06
C LYS A 51 -20.86 -9.18 -11.90
N SER A 52 -21.50 -9.82 -10.92
CA SER A 52 -22.92 -9.64 -10.62
C SER A 52 -23.27 -8.21 -10.18
N PHE A 53 -22.45 -7.63 -9.29
CA PHE A 53 -22.60 -6.23 -8.88
C PHE A 53 -22.42 -5.27 -10.06
N GLN A 54 -21.43 -5.53 -10.92
CA GLN A 54 -21.19 -4.68 -12.11
C GLN A 54 -22.38 -4.68 -13.07
N ARG A 55 -23.02 -5.84 -13.29
CA ARG A 55 -24.23 -5.96 -14.13
C ARG A 55 -25.39 -5.18 -13.54
N ALA A 56 -25.78 -5.48 -12.30
CA ALA A 56 -26.89 -4.78 -11.62
C ALA A 56 -26.64 -3.27 -11.55
N LYS A 57 -25.39 -2.85 -11.31
CA LYS A 57 -25.03 -1.44 -11.29
C LYS A 57 -25.16 -0.80 -12.68
N SER A 58 -24.83 -1.51 -13.75
CA SER A 58 -25.02 -1.04 -15.12
C SER A 58 -26.50 -0.83 -15.46
N ASP A 59 -27.37 -1.76 -15.05
CA ASP A 59 -28.80 -1.67 -15.29
C ASP A 59 -29.41 -0.45 -14.58
N TRP A 60 -29.08 -0.28 -13.29
CA TRP A 60 -29.45 0.93 -12.54
C TRP A 60 -28.87 2.20 -13.16
N ASN A 61 -27.59 2.18 -13.59
CA ASN A 61 -26.93 3.33 -14.19
C ASN A 61 -27.65 3.79 -15.48
N ARG A 62 -28.13 2.84 -16.30
CA ARG A 62 -28.90 3.14 -17.53
C ARG A 62 -30.27 3.71 -17.19
N ALA A 63 -31.00 3.06 -16.28
CA ALA A 63 -32.34 3.50 -15.86
C ALA A 63 -32.36 4.91 -15.24
N THR A 64 -31.27 5.30 -14.57
CA THR A 64 -31.19 6.56 -13.81
C THR A 64 -30.30 7.62 -14.48
N HIS A 65 -29.79 7.39 -15.69
CA HIS A 65 -28.78 8.25 -16.31
C HIS A 65 -29.18 9.73 -16.37
N GLN A 66 -30.39 10.03 -16.86
CA GLN A 66 -30.88 11.41 -17.01
C GLN A 66 -31.03 12.11 -15.66
N LEU A 67 -31.66 11.45 -14.67
CA LEU A 67 -31.83 11.97 -13.32
C LEU A 67 -30.50 12.26 -12.65
N ARG A 68 -29.54 11.33 -12.77
CA ARG A 68 -28.19 11.50 -12.19
C ARG A 68 -27.39 12.59 -12.88
N ALA A 69 -27.50 12.74 -14.20
CA ALA A 69 -26.82 13.81 -14.92
C ALA A 69 -27.33 15.19 -14.51
N GLU A 70 -28.64 15.35 -14.32
CA GLU A 70 -29.22 16.60 -13.82
C GLU A 70 -28.82 16.88 -12.36
N LEU A 71 -28.90 15.87 -11.50
CA LEU A 71 -28.52 15.96 -10.10
C LEU A 71 -27.02 16.30 -9.94
N ASP A 72 -26.14 15.65 -10.71
CA ASP A 72 -24.71 15.91 -10.72
C ASP A 72 -24.37 17.33 -11.20
N LYS A 73 -25.11 17.84 -12.21
CA LYS A 73 -24.96 19.22 -12.68
C LYS A 73 -25.28 20.23 -11.58
N ILE A 74 -26.39 20.04 -10.86
CA ILE A 74 -26.81 20.94 -9.77
C ILE A 74 -25.85 20.81 -8.58
N GLU A 75 -25.54 19.59 -8.13
CA GLU A 75 -24.65 19.35 -7.00
C GLU A 75 -23.23 19.86 -7.28
N THR A 76 -22.73 19.73 -8.52
CA THR A 76 -21.42 20.27 -8.92
C THR A 76 -21.40 21.79 -8.86
N LEU A 77 -22.41 22.47 -9.40
CA LEU A 77 -22.53 23.93 -9.33
C LEU A 77 -22.58 24.41 -7.86
N HIS A 78 -23.34 23.69 -7.03
CA HIS A 78 -23.45 23.95 -5.61
C HIS A 78 -22.11 23.84 -4.89
N GLN A 79 -21.39 22.74 -5.12
CA GLN A 79 -20.06 22.50 -4.55
C GLN A 79 -19.03 23.53 -5.02
N VAL A 80 -19.06 23.95 -6.28
CA VAL A 80 -18.19 25.02 -6.80
C VAL A 80 -18.49 26.34 -6.08
N THR A 81 -19.77 26.68 -5.91
CA THR A 81 -20.19 27.92 -5.24
C THR A 81 -19.74 27.93 -3.78
N LYS A 82 -19.95 26.82 -3.05
CA LYS A 82 -19.48 26.67 -1.67
C LYS A 82 -17.98 26.80 -1.54
N ARG A 83 -17.21 26.11 -2.39
CA ARG A 83 -15.74 26.19 -2.39
C ARG A 83 -15.25 27.62 -2.59
N ARG A 84 -15.84 28.36 -3.53
CA ARG A 84 -15.50 29.77 -3.79
C ARG A 84 -15.90 30.69 -2.63
N ALA A 85 -17.12 30.55 -2.10
CA ALA A 85 -17.60 31.39 -0.99
C ALA A 85 -16.77 31.19 0.29
N GLN A 86 -16.18 30.01 0.45
CA GLN A 86 -15.39 29.62 1.60
C GLN A 86 -13.88 29.64 1.33
N SER A 87 -13.45 30.06 0.13
CA SER A 87 -12.03 29.99 -0.26
C SER A 87 -11.14 30.92 0.54
N TRP A 88 -11.71 32.01 1.09
CA TRP A 88 -11.01 33.05 1.84
C TRP A 88 -10.16 32.53 3.01
N ARG A 89 -10.49 31.35 3.55
CA ARG A 89 -9.74 30.73 4.66
C ARG A 89 -8.47 30.01 4.22
N PHE A 90 -8.26 29.84 2.92
CA PHE A 90 -7.09 29.15 2.36
C PHE A 90 -6.10 30.15 1.76
N PRO A 91 -4.82 29.78 1.61
CA PRO A 91 -3.83 30.61 0.94
C PRO A 91 -4.22 30.99 -0.50
N PRO A 92 -3.67 32.09 -1.06
CA PRO A 92 -4.08 32.61 -2.38
C PRO A 92 -4.07 31.57 -3.51
N TYR A 93 -3.09 30.66 -3.54
CA TYR A 93 -3.01 29.63 -4.59
C TYR A 93 -4.18 28.63 -4.57
N ILE A 94 -4.76 28.35 -3.40
CA ILE A 94 -5.98 27.53 -3.28
C ILE A 94 -7.23 28.33 -3.69
N GLN A 95 -7.25 29.64 -3.43
CA GLN A 95 -8.34 30.49 -3.88
C GLN A 95 -8.41 30.54 -5.42
N THR A 96 -7.26 30.73 -6.07
CA THR A 96 -7.15 30.66 -7.54
C THR A 96 -7.60 29.30 -8.06
N LEU A 97 -7.21 28.20 -7.41
CA LEU A 97 -7.65 26.84 -7.75
C LEU A 97 -9.18 26.71 -7.75
N TYR A 98 -9.87 27.19 -6.71
CA TYR A 98 -11.35 27.07 -6.65
C TYR A 98 -12.10 27.98 -7.65
N ASN A 99 -11.42 28.98 -8.20
CA ASN A 99 -11.96 29.78 -9.30
C ASN A 99 -11.79 29.10 -10.66
N LYS A 100 -10.79 28.22 -10.80
CA LYS A 100 -10.49 27.47 -12.02
C LYS A 100 -11.47 26.31 -12.27
N PRO A 101 -11.93 26.08 -13.52
CA PRO A 101 -12.72 24.89 -13.87
C PRO A 101 -12.03 23.57 -13.50
N GLN A 102 -12.78 22.60 -12.96
CA GLN A 102 -12.23 21.34 -12.42
C GLN A 102 -11.52 20.48 -13.47
N ASP A 103 -12.02 20.51 -14.70
CA ASP A 103 -11.45 19.83 -15.88
C ASP A 103 -10.07 20.39 -16.26
N GLN A 104 -9.75 21.61 -15.83
CA GLN A 104 -8.45 22.25 -16.06
C GLN A 104 -7.47 22.03 -14.90
N TRP A 105 -7.87 21.38 -13.81
CA TRP A 105 -7.00 21.16 -12.67
C TRP A 105 -5.85 20.20 -13.02
N SER A 106 -4.63 20.63 -12.76
CA SER A 106 -3.43 19.80 -12.77
C SER A 106 -3.50 18.72 -11.68
N SER A 107 -2.66 17.69 -11.78
CA SER A 107 -2.62 16.63 -10.78
C SER A 107 -2.27 17.14 -9.37
N LEU A 108 -1.42 18.16 -9.28
CA LEU A 108 -1.06 18.79 -8.01
C LEU A 108 -2.26 19.57 -7.42
N GLU A 109 -2.95 20.34 -8.26
CA GLU A 109 -4.17 21.06 -7.90
C GLU A 109 -5.28 20.10 -7.42
N LYS A 110 -5.43 18.94 -8.06
CA LYS A 110 -6.37 17.90 -7.60
C LYS A 110 -5.99 17.34 -6.22
N GLN A 111 -4.70 17.17 -5.92
CA GLN A 111 -4.24 16.75 -4.59
C GLN A 111 -4.48 17.84 -3.54
N TYR A 112 -4.28 19.11 -3.89
CA TYR A 112 -4.65 20.22 -3.01
C TYR A 112 -6.15 20.18 -2.71
N ALA A 113 -6.98 20.05 -3.73
CA ALA A 113 -8.43 19.90 -3.55
C ALA A 113 -8.80 18.69 -2.68
N TYR A 114 -8.11 17.56 -2.81
CA TYR A 114 -8.32 16.40 -1.92
C TYR A 114 -8.11 16.75 -0.43
N LEU A 115 -7.09 17.56 -0.11
CA LEU A 115 -6.78 17.96 1.27
C LEU A 115 -7.68 19.09 1.79
N THR A 116 -8.13 19.99 0.91
CA THR A 116 -8.86 21.20 1.29
C THR A 116 -10.38 21.04 1.19
N ASN A 117 -10.90 20.20 0.31
CA ASN A 117 -12.34 19.95 0.17
C ASN A 117 -13.01 19.46 1.47
N PRO A 118 -12.40 18.56 2.28
CA PRO A 118 -12.97 18.15 3.56
C PRO A 118 -13.11 19.28 4.59
N GLN A 119 -12.36 20.38 4.42
CA GLN A 119 -12.40 21.57 5.29
C GLN A 119 -13.45 22.60 4.83
N ILE A 120 -14.20 22.30 3.77
CA ILE A 120 -15.34 23.10 3.33
C ILE A 120 -16.56 22.66 4.14
N ASP A 121 -17.20 23.60 4.81
CA ASP A 121 -18.43 23.34 5.52
C ASP A 121 -19.55 23.08 4.51
N LYS A 122 -20.01 21.83 4.46
CA LYS A 122 -21.08 21.40 3.57
C LYS A 122 -22.46 21.86 4.05
N ASN A 123 -22.59 22.21 5.33
CA ASN A 123 -23.83 22.61 5.98
C ASN A 123 -23.96 24.13 6.13
N ALA A 124 -22.91 24.89 5.82
CA ALA A 124 -22.98 26.35 5.79
C ALA A 124 -24.17 26.79 4.92
N ASP A 125 -25.01 27.66 5.49
CA ASP A 125 -26.22 28.17 4.85
C ASP A 125 -25.88 28.74 3.48
N ASP A 126 -26.46 28.14 2.44
CA ASP A 126 -26.38 28.68 1.10
C ASP A 126 -27.31 29.89 1.01
N LYS A 127 -26.86 31.04 1.52
CA LYS A 127 -27.56 32.33 1.33
C LYS A 127 -27.78 32.71 -0.15
N LYS A 128 -27.38 31.86 -1.11
CA LYS A 128 -27.47 32.04 -2.57
C LYS A 128 -28.14 30.88 -3.33
N SER A 129 -28.58 29.80 -2.68
CA SER A 129 -29.37 28.78 -3.38
C SER A 129 -30.82 29.21 -3.39
N ASP A 130 -31.39 29.41 -4.58
CA ASP A 130 -32.80 29.73 -4.74
C ASP A 130 -33.67 28.55 -4.25
N ASP A 131 -34.80 28.83 -3.59
CA ASP A 131 -35.73 27.83 -3.05
C ASP A 131 -36.16 26.81 -4.13
N GLN A 132 -36.23 27.26 -5.39
CA GLN A 132 -36.51 26.40 -6.54
C GLN A 132 -35.43 25.32 -6.77
N THR A 133 -34.14 25.65 -6.54
CA THR A 133 -33.03 24.70 -6.72
C THR A 133 -33.06 23.62 -5.64
N ILE A 134 -33.34 24.00 -4.39
CA ILE A 134 -33.47 23.08 -3.26
C ILE A 134 -34.66 22.13 -3.50
N GLN A 135 -35.80 22.68 -3.93
CA GLN A 135 -36.98 21.90 -4.26
C GLN A 135 -36.70 20.92 -5.42
N ARG A 136 -36.00 21.37 -6.47
CA ARG A 136 -35.62 20.51 -7.60
C ARG A 136 -34.68 19.38 -7.18
N LEU A 137 -33.70 19.63 -6.32
CA LEU A 137 -32.83 18.59 -5.76
C LEU A 137 -33.63 17.54 -4.97
N LYS A 138 -34.62 17.99 -4.17
CA LYS A 138 -35.49 17.11 -3.41
C LYS A 138 -36.34 16.23 -4.33
N GLU A 139 -36.91 16.80 -5.39
CA GLU A 139 -37.66 16.07 -6.41
C GLU A 139 -36.81 15.02 -7.13
N LEU A 140 -35.61 15.40 -7.60
CA LEU A 140 -34.69 14.48 -8.29
C LEU A 140 -34.26 13.33 -7.37
N LYS A 141 -33.96 13.62 -6.09
CA LYS A 141 -33.64 12.59 -5.09
C LYS A 141 -34.83 11.67 -4.83
N GLN A 142 -36.06 12.20 -4.81
CA GLN A 142 -37.25 11.39 -4.64
C GLN A 142 -37.50 10.47 -5.84
N LYS A 143 -37.37 10.98 -7.07
CA LYS A 143 -37.47 10.17 -8.30
C LYS A 143 -36.39 9.09 -8.36
N LEU A 144 -35.18 9.38 -7.88
CA LEU A 144 -34.10 8.39 -7.85
C LEU A 144 -34.42 7.20 -6.93
N LYS A 145 -35.15 7.42 -5.83
CA LYS A 145 -35.57 6.36 -4.89
C LYS A 145 -36.51 5.34 -5.51
N GLU A 146 -37.28 5.72 -6.55
CA GLU A 146 -38.13 4.78 -7.29
C GLU A 146 -37.31 3.65 -7.93
N PHE A 147 -36.01 3.86 -8.15
CA PHE A 147 -35.07 2.89 -8.69
C PHE A 147 -34.24 2.17 -7.62
N ASP A 148 -34.54 2.33 -6.33
CA ASP A 148 -33.79 1.69 -5.23
C ASP A 148 -33.83 0.15 -5.32
N SER A 149 -34.90 -0.42 -5.86
CA SER A 149 -35.03 -1.87 -6.10
C SER A 149 -33.99 -2.40 -7.10
N LEU A 150 -33.57 -1.57 -8.06
CA LEU A 150 -32.53 -1.88 -9.04
C LEU A 150 -31.13 -1.55 -8.51
N HIS A 151 -31.00 -0.78 -7.43
CA HIS A 151 -29.72 -0.36 -6.89
C HIS A 151 -29.06 -1.51 -6.12
N PRO A 152 -27.94 -2.07 -6.60
CA PRO A 152 -27.30 -3.15 -5.88
C PRO A 152 -26.65 -2.63 -4.60
N LYS A 153 -26.80 -3.37 -3.51
CA LYS A 153 -26.07 -3.10 -2.26
C LYS A 153 -24.57 -2.99 -2.55
N PRO A 154 -23.89 -1.93 -2.08
CA PRO A 154 -22.47 -1.75 -2.36
C PRO A 154 -21.67 -2.93 -1.81
N PRO A 155 -20.68 -3.44 -2.56
CA PRO A 155 -19.81 -4.48 -2.04
C PRO A 155 -18.98 -3.91 -0.88
N HIS A 156 -18.37 -4.81 -0.10
CA HIS A 156 -17.36 -4.40 0.88
C HIS A 156 -16.33 -3.50 0.20
N SER A 157 -16.19 -2.29 0.74
CA SER A 157 -15.08 -1.42 0.43
C SER A 157 -13.88 -1.79 1.28
N VAL A 158 -12.71 -1.48 0.75
CA VAL A 158 -11.47 -1.49 1.52
C VAL A 158 -10.83 -0.10 1.40
N PRO A 159 -10.23 0.42 2.48
CA PRO A 159 -9.36 1.56 2.36
C PRO A 159 -8.17 1.18 1.47
N GLY A 160 -7.69 2.15 0.70
CA GLY A 160 -6.53 1.96 -0.14
C GLY A 160 -6.09 3.25 -0.78
N VAL A 161 -5.32 3.12 -1.86
CA VAL A 161 -4.62 4.23 -2.47
C VAL A 161 -4.74 4.13 -3.99
N THR A 162 -5.07 5.24 -4.65
CA THR A 162 -5.05 5.34 -6.11
C THR A 162 -4.21 6.52 -6.57
N ASP A 163 -4.10 6.66 -7.89
CA ASP A 163 -3.59 7.91 -8.45
C ASP A 163 -4.72 8.94 -8.46
N VAL A 164 -4.33 10.21 -8.33
CA VAL A 164 -5.24 11.37 -8.43
C VAL A 164 -5.74 11.59 -9.87
N GLY A 165 -5.09 10.95 -10.84
CA GLY A 165 -5.48 10.90 -12.24
C GLY A 165 -4.38 10.30 -13.12
N ALA A 166 -4.60 10.34 -14.44
CA ALA A 166 -3.69 9.78 -15.45
C ALA A 166 -2.28 10.40 -15.48
N ALA A 167 -2.12 11.63 -14.99
CA ALA A 167 -0.84 12.33 -14.90
C ALA A 167 -0.38 12.49 -13.45
N ALA A 168 0.93 12.49 -13.23
CA ALA A 168 1.52 12.75 -11.92
C ALA A 168 1.99 14.21 -11.80
N PRO A 169 1.98 14.81 -10.60
CA PRO A 169 2.72 16.03 -10.33
C PRO A 169 4.22 15.86 -10.62
N THR A 170 4.86 16.94 -11.09
CA THR A 170 6.30 17.00 -11.25
C THR A 170 6.99 16.85 -9.89
N THR A 171 8.03 16.03 -9.83
CA THR A 171 8.86 15.86 -8.63
C THR A 171 10.15 16.63 -8.79
N PHE A 172 10.59 17.32 -7.74
CA PHE A 172 11.84 18.09 -7.70
C PHE A 172 12.72 17.58 -6.57
N VAL A 173 14.04 17.64 -6.76
CA VAL A 173 14.99 17.42 -5.66
C VAL A 173 14.86 18.57 -4.66
N ALA A 174 14.95 18.31 -3.35
CA ALA A 174 14.97 19.41 -2.38
C ALA A 174 16.26 20.24 -2.53
N GLY A 175 16.10 21.55 -2.72
CA GLY A 175 17.18 22.50 -2.96
C GLY A 175 16.66 23.75 -3.66
N ARG A 176 17.43 24.85 -3.66
CA ARG A 176 17.12 26.02 -4.50
C ARG A 176 17.53 25.74 -5.94
N GLY A 177 16.65 26.02 -6.91
CA GLY A 177 16.96 25.87 -8.34
C GLY A 177 16.97 24.42 -8.85
N SER A 178 16.36 23.49 -8.13
CA SER A 178 16.41 22.06 -8.44
C SER A 178 15.71 21.71 -9.75
N ALA A 179 16.38 20.89 -10.56
CA ALA A 179 15.79 20.33 -11.77
C ALA A 179 14.66 19.32 -11.46
N PRO A 180 13.66 19.18 -12.35
CA PRO A 180 12.67 18.11 -12.25
C PRO A 180 13.36 16.74 -12.37
N VAL A 181 12.79 15.74 -11.68
CA VAL A 181 13.26 14.36 -11.76
C VAL A 181 12.17 13.44 -12.30
N GLU A 182 12.58 12.60 -13.24
CA GLU A 182 11.76 11.51 -13.73
C GLU A 182 11.83 10.29 -12.80
N PRO A 183 10.78 9.45 -12.79
CA PRO A 183 10.81 8.19 -12.08
C PRO A 183 11.97 7.29 -12.48
N GLY A 184 12.62 6.75 -11.47
CA GLY A 184 13.78 5.90 -11.62
C GLY A 184 14.08 5.13 -10.34
N PHE A 185 14.83 4.06 -10.50
CA PHE A 185 15.27 3.22 -9.40
C PHE A 185 16.55 3.80 -8.77
N LEU A 186 17.04 3.15 -7.72
CA LEU A 186 18.36 3.46 -7.17
C LEU A 186 19.40 3.10 -8.22
N SER A 187 20.21 4.08 -8.63
CA SER A 187 21.18 3.96 -9.73
C SER A 187 22.23 2.89 -9.50
N ILE A 188 22.57 2.63 -8.24
CA ILE A 188 23.44 1.52 -7.82
C ILE A 188 22.86 0.13 -8.14
N LEU A 189 21.53 0.01 -8.22
CA LEU A 189 20.85 -1.26 -8.52
C LEU A 189 20.41 -1.33 -9.98
N ASP A 190 19.89 -0.22 -10.51
CA ASP A 190 19.43 -0.11 -11.89
C ASP A 190 19.58 1.36 -12.35
N PRO A 191 20.61 1.67 -13.15
CA PRO A 191 20.87 3.05 -13.60
C PRO A 191 19.87 3.54 -14.64
N THR A 192 19.01 2.66 -15.17
CA THR A 192 18.08 3.03 -16.23
C THR A 192 16.94 3.90 -15.72
N THR A 193 16.40 4.75 -16.60
CA THR A 193 15.14 5.47 -16.32
C THR A 193 13.99 4.49 -16.37
N ALA A 194 13.05 4.60 -15.42
CA ALA A 194 11.97 3.65 -15.31
C ALA A 194 11.02 3.75 -16.52
N LYS A 195 10.82 2.63 -17.21
CA LYS A 195 9.81 2.53 -18.27
C LYS A 195 8.42 2.39 -17.63
N ILE A 196 7.61 3.43 -17.78
CA ILE A 196 6.25 3.46 -17.26
C ILE A 196 5.28 3.13 -18.38
N SER A 197 4.44 2.13 -18.14
CA SER A 197 3.41 1.69 -19.09
C SER A 197 2.04 1.86 -18.47
N ALA A 198 1.07 2.22 -19.30
CA ALA A 198 -0.33 2.29 -18.91
C ALA A 198 -0.80 0.94 -18.35
N VAL A 199 -1.68 0.99 -17.34
CA VAL A 199 -2.28 -0.21 -16.75
C VAL A 199 -3.60 -0.48 -17.46
N SER A 200 -3.73 -1.66 -18.08
CA SER A 200 -4.94 -2.03 -18.80
C SER A 200 -6.19 -1.90 -17.93
N GLY A 201 -7.23 -1.26 -18.47
CA GLY A 201 -8.49 -1.00 -17.77
C GLY A 201 -8.40 0.05 -16.64
N LYS A 202 -7.32 0.83 -16.57
CA LYS A 202 -7.11 1.88 -15.55
C LYS A 202 -6.63 3.19 -16.18
N ALA A 203 -7.52 3.86 -16.90
CA ALA A 203 -7.23 5.14 -17.58
C ALA A 203 -6.75 6.24 -16.61
N GLU A 204 -7.26 6.26 -15.39
CA GLU A 204 -6.88 7.22 -14.34
C GLU A 204 -5.59 6.85 -13.59
N SER A 205 -4.85 5.83 -14.02
CA SER A 205 -3.56 5.49 -13.42
C SER A 205 -2.40 6.00 -14.25
N THR A 206 -1.43 6.58 -13.55
CA THR A 206 -0.11 6.94 -14.10
C THR A 206 0.74 5.73 -14.47
N GLY A 207 0.41 4.53 -13.96
CA GLY A 207 1.22 3.32 -14.12
C GLY A 207 2.53 3.31 -13.32
N ARG A 208 2.89 4.39 -12.62
CA ARG A 208 4.15 4.55 -11.88
C ARG A 208 4.34 3.50 -10.79
N ARG A 209 3.38 3.37 -9.86
CA ARG A 209 3.46 2.36 -8.78
C ARG A 209 3.50 0.93 -9.31
N ALA A 210 2.82 0.66 -10.43
CA ALA A 210 2.85 -0.65 -11.07
C ALA A 210 4.23 -0.95 -11.69
N ALA A 211 4.88 0.06 -12.28
CA ALA A 211 6.26 -0.07 -12.78
C ALA A 211 7.26 -0.35 -11.64
N LEU A 212 7.13 0.36 -10.52
CA LEU A 212 7.94 0.11 -9.33
C LEU A 212 7.71 -1.30 -8.77
N ALA A 213 6.45 -1.73 -8.63
CA ALA A 213 6.12 -3.06 -8.14
C ALA A 213 6.70 -4.17 -9.02
N ARG A 214 6.62 -4.00 -10.35
CA ARG A 214 7.26 -4.93 -11.29
C ARG A 214 8.77 -4.97 -11.08
N TRP A 215 9.44 -3.82 -10.96
CA TRP A 215 10.90 -3.78 -10.76
C TRP A 215 11.34 -4.43 -9.44
N ILE A 216 10.64 -4.16 -8.33
CA ILE A 216 10.91 -4.77 -7.03
C ILE A 216 10.78 -6.31 -7.09
N THR A 217 9.84 -6.82 -7.89
CA THR A 217 9.55 -8.27 -7.99
C THR A 217 10.23 -8.96 -9.16
N ARG A 218 11.16 -8.28 -9.86
CA ARG A 218 11.95 -8.91 -10.91
C ARG A 218 12.84 -10.01 -10.33
N ALA A 219 13.00 -11.09 -11.08
CA ALA A 219 13.84 -12.22 -10.69
C ALA A 219 15.33 -11.85 -10.53
N ASP A 220 15.78 -10.81 -11.25
CA ASP A 220 17.15 -10.30 -11.22
C ASP A 220 17.35 -9.14 -10.22
N ASN A 221 16.32 -8.77 -9.44
CA ASN A 221 16.50 -7.80 -8.37
C ASN A 221 17.34 -8.44 -7.24
N PRO A 222 18.52 -7.88 -6.90
CA PRO A 222 19.44 -8.54 -5.98
C PRO A 222 19.00 -8.47 -4.51
N LEU A 223 18.09 -7.59 -4.13
CA LEU A 223 17.81 -7.34 -2.71
C LEU A 223 16.48 -7.92 -2.26
N THR A 224 15.42 -7.81 -3.06
CA THR A 224 14.06 -8.10 -2.57
C THR A 224 13.88 -9.54 -2.09
N SER A 225 14.37 -10.53 -2.85
CA SER A 225 14.29 -11.94 -2.46
C SER A 225 15.13 -12.25 -1.21
N ARG A 226 16.31 -11.64 -1.07
CA ARG A 226 17.17 -11.77 0.12
C ARG A 226 16.53 -11.17 1.36
N VAL A 227 15.97 -9.96 1.25
CA VAL A 227 15.32 -9.25 2.35
C VAL A 227 14.10 -10.02 2.84
N ILE A 228 13.25 -10.49 1.93
CA ILE A 228 12.07 -11.30 2.29
C ILE A 228 12.50 -12.61 2.96
N SER A 229 13.48 -13.31 2.38
CA SER A 229 13.99 -14.57 2.95
C SER A 229 14.57 -14.36 4.36
N ASN A 230 15.34 -13.28 4.55
CA ASN A 230 15.92 -12.93 5.84
C ASN A 230 14.86 -12.59 6.90
N ARG A 231 13.79 -11.86 6.53
CA ARG A 231 12.69 -11.53 7.45
C ARG A 231 11.89 -12.76 7.86
N ILE A 232 11.59 -13.65 6.91
CA ILE A 232 10.90 -14.92 7.21
C ILE A 232 11.80 -15.79 8.11
N TRP A 233 13.09 -15.87 7.81
CA TRP A 233 14.06 -16.55 8.66
C TRP A 233 14.04 -15.97 10.08
N GLN A 234 14.13 -14.64 10.21
CA GLN A 234 14.10 -13.94 11.49
C GLN A 234 12.83 -14.24 12.30
N GLN A 235 11.67 -14.38 11.66
CA GLN A 235 10.41 -14.71 12.35
C GLN A 235 10.47 -16.06 13.09
N TYR A 236 11.21 -17.03 12.53
CA TYR A 236 11.36 -18.37 13.08
C TYR A 236 12.54 -18.48 14.05
N PHE A 237 13.67 -17.87 13.71
CA PHE A 237 14.92 -18.00 14.46
C PHE A 237 15.23 -16.80 15.35
N LEU A 238 14.32 -15.82 15.46
CA LEU A 238 14.43 -14.56 16.24
C LEU A 238 15.56 -13.61 15.82
N ARG A 239 16.48 -14.08 15.00
CA ARG A 239 17.58 -13.32 14.40
C ARG A 239 17.65 -13.69 12.92
N GLY A 240 17.75 -12.68 12.06
CA GLY A 240 17.98 -12.89 10.63
C GLY A 240 19.37 -13.46 10.37
N ILE A 241 19.56 -14.04 9.19
CA ILE A 241 20.91 -14.35 8.66
C ILE A 241 21.72 -13.05 8.58
N VAL A 242 21.10 -11.98 8.08
CA VAL A 242 21.53 -10.60 8.31
C VAL A 242 20.79 -10.09 9.54
N ALA A 243 21.52 -9.77 10.62
CA ALA A 243 20.92 -9.41 11.90
C ALA A 243 20.22 -8.03 11.88
N THR A 244 20.50 -7.20 10.88
CA THR A 244 19.96 -5.86 10.65
C THR A 244 18.93 -5.91 9.49
N PRO A 245 17.67 -6.30 9.74
CA PRO A 245 16.71 -6.62 8.67
C PRO A 245 16.29 -5.43 7.79
N ASN A 246 16.57 -4.20 8.24
CA ASN A 246 16.27 -2.96 7.51
C ASN A 246 17.50 -2.36 6.81
N ASP A 247 18.68 -2.94 6.99
CA ASP A 247 19.94 -2.41 6.45
C ASP A 247 20.86 -3.55 5.97
N PHE A 248 20.89 -3.73 4.66
CA PHE A 248 21.78 -4.62 3.90
C PHE A 248 22.94 -3.83 3.27
N GLY A 249 23.01 -2.52 3.54
CA GLY A 249 24.07 -1.63 3.08
C GLY A 249 25.33 -1.74 3.95
N ARG A 250 26.22 -0.75 3.84
CA ARG A 250 27.52 -0.72 4.54
C ARG A 250 27.42 -0.63 6.06
N GLN A 251 26.29 -0.14 6.57
CA GLN A 251 25.98 -0.06 8.00
C GLN A 251 25.30 -1.33 8.53
N GLY A 252 24.81 -2.17 7.62
CA GLY A 252 24.28 -3.48 7.93
C GLY A 252 25.34 -4.45 8.44
N SER A 253 24.87 -5.50 9.10
CA SER A 253 25.70 -6.63 9.51
C SER A 253 25.90 -7.59 8.34
N ALA A 254 27.11 -8.16 8.25
CA ALA A 254 27.36 -9.22 7.29
C ALA A 254 26.44 -10.44 7.56
N PRO A 255 25.99 -11.15 6.51
CA PRO A 255 25.21 -12.38 6.69
C PRO A 255 26.06 -13.43 7.42
N SER A 256 25.48 -14.08 8.43
CA SER A 256 26.16 -15.19 9.12
C SER A 256 26.38 -16.41 8.21
N HIS A 257 25.47 -16.61 7.26
CA HIS A 257 25.48 -17.70 6.28
C HIS A 257 25.14 -17.14 4.88
N PRO A 258 26.09 -16.51 4.18
CA PRO A 258 25.84 -15.86 2.89
C PRO A 258 25.28 -16.82 1.84
N GLU A 259 25.87 -18.01 1.72
CA GLU A 259 25.43 -19.02 0.74
C GLU A 259 23.99 -19.50 1.00
N LEU A 260 23.61 -19.66 2.27
CA LEU A 260 22.25 -20.03 2.64
C LEU A 260 21.24 -18.93 2.29
N LEU A 261 21.58 -17.67 2.56
CA LEU A 261 20.72 -16.54 2.21
C LEU A 261 20.49 -16.47 0.69
N ASP A 262 21.57 -16.61 -0.08
CA ASP A 262 21.51 -16.61 -1.54
C ASP A 262 20.72 -17.80 -2.08
N TRP A 263 20.91 -18.98 -1.49
CA TRP A 263 20.14 -20.17 -1.85
C TRP A 263 18.64 -20.01 -1.55
N LEU A 264 18.26 -19.51 -0.37
CA LEU A 264 16.85 -19.24 -0.02
C LEU A 264 16.23 -18.19 -0.94
N ALA A 265 16.97 -17.12 -1.25
CA ALA A 265 16.54 -16.06 -2.14
C ALA A 265 16.28 -16.58 -3.56
N ASN A 266 17.23 -17.35 -4.12
CA ASN A 266 17.08 -17.98 -5.42
C ASN A 266 15.92 -18.99 -5.44
N ARG A 267 15.80 -19.80 -4.38
CA ARG A 267 14.72 -20.78 -4.26
C ARG A 267 13.35 -20.10 -4.22
N LEU A 268 13.20 -18.98 -3.50
CA LEU A 268 11.96 -18.21 -3.45
C LEU A 268 11.53 -17.76 -4.85
N VAL A 269 12.46 -17.25 -5.66
CA VAL A 269 12.18 -16.81 -7.04
C VAL A 269 11.82 -18.01 -7.94
N GLN A 270 12.56 -19.11 -7.86
CA GLN A 270 12.29 -20.34 -8.62
C GLN A 270 10.93 -20.96 -8.28
N ASP A 271 10.49 -20.86 -7.02
CA ASP A 271 9.18 -21.32 -6.56
C ASP A 271 8.03 -20.33 -6.87
N GLY A 272 8.28 -19.32 -7.72
CA GLY A 272 7.28 -18.34 -8.14
C GLY A 272 6.85 -17.41 -7.01
N TRP A 273 7.79 -17.01 -6.15
CA TRP A 273 7.55 -16.14 -4.99
C TRP A 273 6.56 -16.71 -3.96
N SER A 274 6.40 -18.04 -3.92
CA SER A 274 5.49 -18.68 -2.98
C SER A 274 6.03 -18.65 -1.55
N LEU A 275 5.60 -17.65 -0.77
CA LEU A 275 5.95 -17.55 0.65
C LEU A 275 5.58 -18.83 1.41
N LYS A 276 4.43 -19.44 1.10
CA LYS A 276 3.98 -20.69 1.72
C LYS A 276 4.98 -21.85 1.52
N ARG A 277 5.60 -21.95 0.34
CA ARG A 277 6.63 -22.97 0.08
C ARG A 277 7.91 -22.67 0.86
N LEU A 278 8.33 -21.40 0.91
CA LEU A 278 9.49 -20.99 1.70
C LEU A 278 9.28 -21.22 3.21
N HIS A 279 8.12 -20.87 3.75
CA HIS A 279 7.75 -21.19 5.14
C HIS A 279 7.83 -22.69 5.39
N ARG A 280 7.21 -23.52 4.52
CA ARG A 280 7.26 -24.98 4.64
C ARG A 280 8.69 -25.50 4.65
N LEU A 281 9.52 -25.05 3.71
CA LEU A 281 10.92 -25.43 3.58
C LEU A 281 11.71 -25.16 4.87
N ILE A 282 11.53 -23.98 5.45
CA ILE A 282 12.21 -23.59 6.69
C ILE A 282 11.71 -24.45 7.86
N VAL A 283 10.40 -24.58 8.07
CA VAL A 283 9.86 -25.30 9.23
C VAL A 283 10.02 -26.82 9.14
N SER A 284 10.28 -27.37 7.95
CA SER A 284 10.64 -28.78 7.75
C SER A 284 12.15 -29.03 7.76
N SER A 285 12.98 -28.00 7.95
CA SER A 285 14.44 -28.17 7.98
C SER A 285 14.92 -28.80 9.29
N ALA A 286 16.02 -29.54 9.22
CA ALA A 286 16.67 -30.10 10.40
C ALA A 286 17.03 -28.99 11.43
N VAL A 287 17.47 -27.83 10.95
CA VAL A 287 17.82 -26.67 11.79
C VAL A 287 16.63 -26.14 12.59
N TYR A 288 15.44 -26.06 11.97
CA TYR A 288 14.24 -25.62 12.68
C TYR A 288 13.75 -26.65 13.71
N GLN A 289 13.93 -27.94 13.41
CA GLN A 289 13.48 -29.06 14.25
C GLN A 289 14.46 -29.40 15.39
N GLN A 290 15.57 -28.66 15.53
CA GLN A 290 16.51 -28.86 16.63
C GLN A 290 15.85 -28.61 17.99
N THR A 291 16.36 -29.29 19.00
CA THR A 291 15.96 -29.04 20.38
C THR A 291 16.48 -27.69 20.88
N SER A 292 15.78 -27.12 21.87
CA SER A 292 16.27 -25.97 22.64
C SER A 292 17.08 -26.40 23.87
N LEU A 293 17.17 -27.70 24.15
CA LEU A 293 17.92 -28.25 25.28
C LEU A 293 19.42 -27.93 25.15
N ARG A 294 20.06 -27.66 26.30
CA ARG A 294 21.45 -27.17 26.36
C ARG A 294 22.44 -28.31 26.61
N ALA A 295 23.47 -28.37 25.79
CA ALA A 295 24.85 -28.59 26.25
C ALA A 295 25.59 -27.29 25.90
N MET A 296 26.17 -26.59 26.87
CA MET A 296 26.75 -25.26 26.64
C MET A 296 28.00 -25.36 25.76
N ILE A 297 28.03 -24.61 24.66
CA ILE A 297 29.23 -24.46 23.82
C ILE A 297 29.74 -23.02 24.02
N GLU A 298 30.88 -22.86 24.69
CA GLU A 298 31.46 -21.53 24.98
C GLU A 298 31.88 -20.77 23.70
N ALA A 299 32.19 -21.50 22.63
CA ALA A 299 32.66 -20.91 21.37
C ALA A 299 31.59 -20.14 20.56
N ASP A 300 30.28 -20.40 20.79
CA ASP A 300 29.18 -19.73 20.08
C ASP A 300 28.00 -19.45 21.01
N THR A 301 28.23 -18.54 21.96
CA THR A 301 27.24 -18.11 22.96
C THR A 301 26.02 -17.43 22.33
N GLU A 302 26.22 -16.71 21.22
CA GLU A 302 25.16 -16.06 20.47
C GLU A 302 24.33 -17.03 19.61
N ASN A 303 24.71 -18.31 19.51
CA ASN A 303 24.08 -19.33 18.66
C ASN A 303 24.01 -18.88 17.18
N MET A 304 25.10 -18.29 16.70
CA MET A 304 25.26 -17.85 15.31
C MET A 304 25.33 -19.02 14.35
N LEU A 305 25.92 -20.14 14.75
CA LEU A 305 26.05 -21.38 13.98
C LEU A 305 24.80 -22.26 14.00
N LEU A 306 23.74 -21.82 14.71
CA LEU A 306 22.44 -22.50 14.75
C LEU A 306 22.57 -23.96 15.20
N TRP A 307 23.35 -24.20 16.26
CA TRP A 307 23.56 -25.52 16.85
C TRP A 307 22.43 -25.96 17.81
N ARG A 308 21.51 -25.04 18.12
CA ARG A 308 20.25 -25.32 18.83
C ARG A 308 19.13 -24.39 18.36
N MET A 309 17.88 -24.78 18.66
CA MET A 309 16.76 -23.86 18.50
C MET A 309 16.78 -22.78 19.60
N ARG A 310 16.47 -21.54 19.22
CA ARG A 310 16.35 -20.44 20.18
C ARG A 310 15.03 -20.55 20.92
N MET A 311 15.07 -20.39 22.24
CA MET A 311 13.84 -20.30 23.04
C MET A 311 13.04 -19.08 22.60
N LYS A 312 11.77 -19.31 22.25
CA LYS A 312 10.84 -18.31 21.76
C LYS A 312 9.60 -18.29 22.64
N ARG A 313 9.17 -17.10 23.04
CA ARG A 313 7.87 -16.90 23.66
C ARG A 313 6.76 -17.14 22.64
N LEU A 314 5.83 -18.01 22.97
CA LEU A 314 4.62 -18.25 22.17
C LEU A 314 3.64 -17.08 22.30
N GLN A 315 2.97 -16.74 21.20
CA GLN A 315 1.86 -15.77 21.22
C GLN A 315 0.60 -16.41 21.83
N SER A 316 -0.35 -15.60 22.28
CA SER A 316 -1.63 -16.04 22.87
C SER A 316 -2.37 -17.05 22.00
N GLU A 317 -2.41 -16.80 20.70
CA GLU A 317 -3.05 -17.61 19.67
C GLU A 317 -2.36 -18.98 19.57
N GLN A 318 -1.03 -19.00 19.61
CA GLN A 318 -0.26 -20.25 19.56
C GLN A 318 -0.46 -21.10 20.81
N ILE A 319 -0.53 -20.47 21.99
CA ILE A 319 -0.78 -21.16 23.26
C ILE A 319 -2.17 -21.79 23.25
N ARG A 320 -3.21 -21.00 22.90
CA ARG A 320 -4.58 -21.47 22.80
C ARG A 320 -4.73 -22.61 21.80
N ASP A 321 -4.24 -22.43 20.58
CA ASP A 321 -4.35 -23.45 19.53
C ASP A 321 -3.58 -24.73 19.90
N ALA A 322 -2.45 -24.61 20.61
CA ALA A 322 -1.73 -25.77 21.13
C ALA A 322 -2.53 -26.52 22.22
N MET A 323 -3.19 -25.81 23.14
CA MET A 323 -4.05 -26.42 24.16
C MET A 323 -5.22 -27.16 23.51
N LEU A 324 -5.91 -26.55 22.54
CA LEU A 324 -7.01 -27.18 21.81
C LEU A 324 -6.55 -28.39 20.97
N ALA A 325 -5.34 -28.31 20.39
CA ALA A 325 -4.78 -29.42 19.63
C ALA A 325 -4.46 -30.62 20.54
N VAL A 326 -3.91 -30.35 21.73
CA VAL A 326 -3.57 -31.40 22.71
C VAL A 326 -4.82 -32.00 23.36
N SER A 327 -5.88 -31.21 23.60
CA SER A 327 -7.15 -31.73 24.12
C SER A 327 -7.99 -32.46 23.07
N GLY A 328 -7.65 -32.33 21.78
CA GLY A 328 -8.39 -32.93 20.66
C GLY A 328 -9.62 -32.14 20.23
N GLU A 329 -9.85 -30.96 20.81
CA GLU A 329 -11.00 -30.10 20.49
C GLU A 329 -10.79 -29.22 19.26
N LEU A 330 -9.54 -29.05 18.81
CA LEU A 330 -9.23 -28.14 17.71
C LEU A 330 -9.94 -28.53 16.41
N ASP A 331 -10.79 -27.63 15.92
CA ASP A 331 -11.38 -27.69 14.60
C ASP A 331 -10.37 -27.26 13.53
N TRP A 332 -9.98 -28.23 12.69
CA TRP A 332 -8.99 -28.06 11.62
C TRP A 332 -9.54 -27.42 10.34
N ARG A 333 -10.82 -27.03 10.29
CA ARG A 333 -11.43 -26.38 9.11
C ARG A 333 -10.79 -25.02 8.80
N MET A 334 -10.05 -24.96 7.70
CA MET A 334 -9.38 -23.76 7.18
C MET A 334 -10.37 -22.77 6.51
N GLY A 335 -10.22 -21.47 6.80
CA GLY A 335 -10.98 -20.39 6.15
C GLY A 335 -12.44 -20.26 6.61
N GLY A 336 -13.30 -19.54 5.88
CA GLY A 336 -14.70 -19.32 6.26
C GLY A 336 -14.93 -18.02 7.05
N ALA A 337 -16.14 -17.85 7.61
CA ALA A 337 -16.49 -16.66 8.37
C ALA A 337 -15.75 -16.61 9.72
N SER A 338 -15.54 -15.39 10.23
CA SER A 338 -15.04 -15.19 11.58
C SER A 338 -15.99 -15.83 12.60
N VAL A 339 -15.42 -16.42 13.64
CA VAL A 339 -16.16 -17.01 14.76
C VAL A 339 -15.77 -16.31 16.06
N ALA A 340 -16.59 -16.48 17.09
CA ALA A 340 -16.28 -15.99 18.42
C ALA A 340 -15.15 -16.83 19.07
N GLY A 341 -14.46 -16.26 20.07
CA GLY A 341 -13.20 -16.81 20.60
C GLY A 341 -13.35 -18.12 21.38
N GLU A 342 -14.56 -18.41 21.86
CA GLU A 342 -14.96 -19.64 22.55
C GLU A 342 -15.11 -20.85 21.61
N ILE A 343 -15.29 -20.61 20.32
CA ILE A 343 -15.37 -21.70 19.35
C ILE A 343 -13.97 -22.31 19.20
N PRO A 344 -13.78 -23.64 19.29
CA PRO A 344 -12.46 -24.29 19.28
C PRO A 344 -11.84 -24.33 17.88
N ARG A 345 -11.98 -23.23 17.14
CA ARG A 345 -11.41 -23.00 15.83
C ARG A 345 -10.04 -22.35 15.96
N ARG A 346 -9.14 -22.67 15.02
CA ARG A 346 -7.81 -22.05 14.93
C ARG A 346 -7.89 -20.52 14.96
N SER A 347 -7.06 -19.89 15.77
CA SER A 347 -7.06 -18.43 15.98
C SER A 347 -6.60 -17.62 14.76
N VAL A 348 -5.60 -18.10 14.01
CA VAL A 348 -5.05 -17.40 12.82
C VAL A 348 -4.82 -18.38 11.67
N TYR A 349 -5.11 -17.97 10.43
CA TYR A 349 -4.93 -18.76 9.21
C TYR A 349 -3.70 -18.35 8.40
#